data_AF-A0A1B6J4B9-F1
#
_entry.id   AF-A0A1B6J4B9-F1
#
_cell.length_a   1.000
_cell.length_b   1.000
_cell.length_c   1.000
_cell.angle_alpha   90.00
_cell.angle_beta   90.00
_cell.angle_gamma   90.00
#
_symmetry.space_group_name_H-M   'P 1'
#
loop_
_entity.id
_entity.type
_entity.pdbx_description
1 polymer ?
#
loop_
_entity_poly.entity_id
_entity_poly.type
_entity_poly.pdbx_seq_one_letter_code
_entity_poly.pdbx_strand_id
1 'polypeptide(L)'
;NTNLDEAIDILSSTLETIPTWNSPVLIIGDINIDCLETNRNNNQLQETLNSYNITRHQLPPTRITPNTATSIDMVCSNQIPCKPTVNVINTFISDHTGQLVTLNNNNKLNPFDQIMYSRHFTDRNLELLNRLLKLETWNDILGLETVEDTYNTFLRTLTYNMDVACPHTRTRKRKPQQPTVLNQETMEKRNQFLAAQEKYLLTGSHENKAKATEKKREYDIHLKNQRKLKTSEHINNAENKSKAIWNIINKERHKSKNGNDTIKLSNNGTLISDPLKVADHFNKFFANVANNTLLQATYDGHLVKRPSTIHNIQDTLTLSPTIEQEVRKNIQTMKQKNSAGFDDISTKLIKACKDHLILPLTNIINKSFAQGIFPTKLKLAKVYPKLKKGDPTQASNYRPISLLPAISKIIEKIVLSRLLNHLNTNNLLPQEQHGFMGGKSTSTGLTSIVEYLIKAIDKGDTTTAIFLDFTKAFDCLSHDMLVKKLKARGVVGKTADWFTSYLTDRMQTVEIRSTTQGVTTKTTSTPLPVS
;
A
#
# COMPACT_ATOMS: atom_id res chain seq x y z
N ASN A 1 24.74 -48.31 -17.17
CA ASN A 1 23.44 -48.95 -17.44
C ASN A 1 22.52 -48.99 -16.23
N THR A 2 22.97 -49.34 -15.03
CA THR A 2 22.13 -49.39 -13.80
C THR A 2 21.38 -48.10 -13.45
N ASN A 3 21.91 -46.92 -13.81
CA ASN A 3 21.28 -45.62 -13.50
C ASN A 3 20.17 -45.21 -14.49
N LEU A 4 20.14 -45.79 -15.70
CA LEU A 4 19.13 -45.43 -16.70
C LEU A 4 17.81 -46.18 -16.49
N ASP A 5 17.89 -47.47 -16.22
CA ASP A 5 16.69 -48.30 -15.99
C ASP A 5 15.92 -47.77 -14.77
N GLU A 6 16.61 -47.41 -13.68
CA GLU A 6 16.01 -46.78 -12.51
C GLU A 6 15.35 -45.42 -12.84
N ALA A 7 15.99 -44.58 -13.67
CA ALA A 7 15.42 -43.32 -14.11
C ALA A 7 14.17 -43.51 -14.99
N ILE A 8 14.17 -44.53 -15.85
CA ILE A 8 13.02 -44.91 -16.68
C ILE A 8 11.88 -45.46 -15.82
N ASP A 9 12.16 -46.23 -14.78
CA ASP A 9 11.15 -46.75 -13.85
C ASP A 9 10.50 -45.62 -13.04
N ILE A 10 11.29 -44.66 -12.56
CA ILE A 10 10.77 -43.46 -11.89
C ILE A 10 9.90 -42.63 -12.84
N LEU A 11 10.34 -42.46 -14.09
CA LEU A 11 9.60 -41.72 -15.10
C LEU A 11 8.26 -42.42 -15.41
N SER A 12 8.29 -43.73 -15.61
CA SER A 12 7.11 -44.55 -15.94
C SER A 12 6.09 -44.55 -14.79
N SER A 13 6.53 -44.81 -13.56
CA SER A 13 5.67 -44.77 -12.36
C SER A 13 5.05 -43.39 -12.14
N THR A 14 5.78 -42.32 -12.44
CA THR A 14 5.23 -40.95 -12.39
C THR A 14 4.17 -40.73 -13.46
N LEU A 15 4.44 -41.15 -14.71
CA LEU A 15 3.53 -40.98 -15.83
C LEU A 15 2.25 -41.81 -15.70
N GLU A 16 2.30 -42.97 -15.04
CA GLU A 16 1.12 -43.78 -14.72
C GLU A 16 0.11 -43.06 -13.83
N THR A 17 0.58 -42.17 -12.93
CA THR A 17 -0.30 -41.39 -12.06
C THR A 17 -1.00 -40.22 -12.77
N ILE A 18 -0.58 -39.90 -13.99
CA ILE A 18 -1.06 -38.75 -14.76
C ILE A 18 -1.95 -39.25 -15.90
N PRO A 19 -3.18 -38.72 -16.09
CA PRO A 19 -4.02 -39.09 -17.22
C PRO A 19 -3.51 -38.39 -18.51
N THR A 20 -2.38 -38.87 -19.03
CA THR A 20 -1.65 -38.29 -20.17
C THR A 20 -2.47 -38.25 -21.46
N TRP A 21 -3.54 -39.04 -21.55
CA TRP A 21 -4.48 -39.08 -22.67
C TRP A 21 -5.42 -37.87 -22.75
N ASN A 22 -5.64 -37.14 -21.65
CA ASN A 22 -6.53 -35.96 -21.61
C ASN A 22 -5.95 -34.75 -20.87
N SER A 23 -4.74 -34.87 -20.31
CA SER A 23 -4.05 -33.77 -19.65
C SER A 23 -2.85 -33.34 -20.47
N PRO A 24 -2.64 -32.03 -20.71
CA PRO A 24 -1.41 -31.51 -21.28
C PRO A 24 -0.19 -31.89 -20.42
N VAL A 25 0.77 -32.60 -21.00
CA VAL A 25 2.00 -33.00 -20.31
C VAL A 25 3.21 -32.40 -21.01
N LEU A 26 4.05 -31.73 -20.23
CA LEU A 26 5.34 -31.18 -20.66
C LEU A 26 6.40 -31.58 -19.64
N ILE A 27 7.41 -32.32 -20.10
CA ILE A 27 8.55 -32.76 -19.31
C ILE A 27 9.76 -31.97 -19.79
N ILE A 28 10.47 -31.32 -18.87
CA ILE A 28 11.70 -30.58 -19.15
C ILE A 28 12.74 -30.97 -18.11
N GLY A 29 13.96 -31.26 -18.55
CA GLY A 29 15.07 -31.58 -17.65
C GLY A 29 16.33 -31.99 -18.38
N ASP A 30 17.25 -32.60 -17.64
CA ASP A 30 18.48 -33.22 -18.15
C ASP A 30 18.45 -34.69 -17.75
N ILE A 31 18.63 -35.59 -18.73
CA ILE A 31 18.64 -37.05 -18.50
C ILE A 31 19.98 -37.68 -18.88
N ASN A 32 21.02 -36.87 -19.18
CA ASN A 32 22.34 -37.33 -19.60
C ASN A 32 22.32 -38.33 -20.78
N ILE A 33 21.28 -38.28 -21.63
CA ILE A 33 21.19 -39.07 -22.86
C ILE A 33 21.21 -38.12 -24.04
N ASP A 34 22.27 -38.20 -24.84
CA ASP A 34 22.43 -37.39 -26.03
C ASP A 34 21.37 -37.74 -27.09
N CYS A 35 20.55 -36.76 -27.48
CA CYS A 35 19.52 -36.94 -28.50
C CYS A 35 20.08 -36.96 -29.92
N LEU A 36 21.35 -36.53 -30.11
CA LEU A 36 22.01 -36.50 -31.41
C LEU A 36 22.57 -37.87 -31.81
N GLU A 37 22.81 -38.74 -30.83
CA GLU A 37 23.31 -40.09 -31.06
C GLU A 37 22.18 -41.12 -31.04
N THR A 38 22.15 -41.99 -32.05
CA THR A 38 21.30 -43.19 -32.07
C THR A 38 21.99 -44.31 -31.32
N ASN A 39 21.72 -44.42 -30.02
CA ASN A 39 22.22 -45.50 -29.16
C ASN A 39 21.05 -46.23 -28.46
N ARG A 40 21.35 -47.40 -27.87
CA ARG A 40 20.36 -48.25 -27.19
C ARG A 40 19.58 -47.47 -26.11
N ASN A 41 20.26 -46.59 -25.38
CA ASN A 41 19.67 -45.82 -24.29
C ASN A 41 18.66 -44.77 -24.79
N ASN A 42 18.98 -44.09 -25.90
CA ASN A 42 18.08 -43.13 -26.53
C ASN A 42 16.83 -43.81 -27.11
N ASN A 43 17.01 -44.99 -27.74
CA ASN A 43 15.89 -45.79 -28.24
C ASN A 43 14.96 -46.26 -27.10
N GLN A 44 15.54 -46.79 -26.01
CA GLN A 44 14.78 -47.26 -24.86
C GLN A 44 13.95 -46.13 -24.22
N LEU A 45 14.56 -44.95 -24.00
CA LEU A 45 13.85 -43.78 -23.48
C LEU A 45 12.72 -43.32 -24.42
N GLN A 46 12.98 -43.32 -25.74
CA GLN A 46 12.00 -42.88 -26.72
C GLN A 46 10.82 -43.85 -26.83
N GLU A 47 11.06 -45.15 -26.76
CA GLU A 47 10.02 -46.19 -26.69
C GLU A 47 9.16 -46.04 -25.44
N THR A 48 9.76 -45.83 -24.26
CA THR A 48 9.02 -45.56 -23.02
C THR A 48 8.16 -44.31 -23.14
N LEU A 49 8.70 -43.19 -23.63
CA LEU A 49 7.92 -41.96 -23.77
C LEU A 49 6.73 -42.15 -24.74
N ASN A 50 6.95 -42.88 -25.84
CA ASN A 50 5.93 -43.17 -26.83
C ASN A 50 4.77 -44.00 -26.26
N SER A 51 5.02 -44.92 -25.31
CA SER A 51 3.95 -45.71 -24.68
C SER A 51 2.94 -44.85 -23.89
N TYR A 52 3.37 -43.67 -23.41
CA TYR A 52 2.52 -42.69 -22.74
C TYR A 52 2.02 -41.56 -23.67
N ASN A 53 2.15 -41.73 -24.99
CA ASN A 53 1.83 -40.72 -26.01
C ASN A 53 2.63 -39.42 -25.85
N ILE A 54 3.88 -39.52 -25.41
CA ILE A 54 4.79 -38.38 -25.22
C ILE A 54 5.93 -38.49 -26.22
N THR A 55 6.24 -37.39 -26.90
CA THR A 55 7.37 -37.34 -27.85
C THR A 55 8.47 -36.42 -27.32
N ARG A 56 9.72 -36.86 -27.40
CA ARG A 56 10.91 -36.01 -27.20
C ARG A 56 11.09 -35.09 -28.41
N HIS A 57 11.18 -33.79 -28.17
CA HIS A 57 11.45 -32.80 -29.21
C HIS A 57 12.91 -32.83 -29.61
N GLN A 58 13.19 -32.74 -30.91
CA GLN A 58 14.55 -32.63 -31.42
C GLN A 58 15.14 -31.27 -31.07
N LEU A 59 16.26 -31.29 -30.36
CA LEU A 59 17.02 -30.10 -29.97
C LEU A 59 18.35 -30.08 -30.72
N PRO A 60 18.81 -28.92 -31.23
CA PRO A 60 20.20 -28.78 -31.67
C PRO A 60 21.15 -28.97 -30.47
N PRO A 61 22.47 -29.16 -30.70
CA PRO A 61 23.44 -29.34 -29.62
C PRO A 61 23.30 -28.26 -28.56
N THR A 62 23.04 -28.68 -27.32
CA THR A 62 22.85 -27.75 -26.20
C THR A 62 24.15 -27.46 -25.48
N ARG A 63 25.17 -28.30 -25.64
CA ARG A 63 26.53 -28.10 -25.15
C ARG A 63 27.51 -28.29 -26.30
N ILE A 64 28.29 -27.27 -26.59
CA ILE A 64 29.28 -27.29 -27.67
C ILE A 64 30.64 -26.97 -27.07
N THR A 65 31.58 -27.89 -27.24
CA THR A 65 33.00 -27.73 -26.92
C THR A 65 33.80 -27.72 -28.22
N PRO A 66 35.11 -27.41 -28.19
CA PRO A 66 35.93 -27.47 -29.40
C PRO A 66 35.93 -28.83 -30.10
N ASN A 67 35.69 -29.91 -29.35
CA ASN A 67 35.84 -31.29 -29.84
C ASN A 67 34.52 -32.09 -29.82
N THR A 68 33.47 -31.62 -29.15
CA THR A 68 32.21 -32.36 -28.98
C THR A 68 31.00 -31.44 -29.05
N ALA A 69 29.88 -31.96 -29.55
CA ALA A 69 28.59 -31.28 -29.57
C ALA A 69 27.54 -32.28 -29.10
N THR A 70 26.92 -32.02 -27.94
CA THR A 70 25.98 -32.96 -27.30
C THR A 70 24.66 -32.28 -26.97
N SER A 71 23.55 -33.02 -27.03
CA SER A 71 22.22 -32.55 -26.66
C SER A 71 21.58 -33.46 -25.61
N ILE A 72 21.99 -33.27 -24.36
CA ILE A 72 21.55 -34.11 -23.22
C ILE A 72 20.29 -33.58 -22.52
N ASP A 73 19.94 -32.32 -22.79
CA ASP A 73 18.71 -31.72 -22.32
C ASP A 73 17.49 -32.35 -23.01
N MET A 74 16.38 -32.39 -22.30
CA MET A 74 15.16 -33.06 -22.71
C MET A 74 13.98 -32.12 -22.61
N VAL A 75 13.26 -31.96 -23.71
CA VAL A 75 11.92 -31.37 -23.74
C VAL A 75 10.99 -32.39 -24.39
N CYS A 76 10.03 -32.91 -23.63
CA CYS A 76 9.07 -33.89 -24.12
C CYS A 76 7.64 -33.41 -23.90
N SER A 77 6.73 -33.70 -24.82
CA SER A 77 5.31 -33.36 -24.64
C SER A 77 4.37 -34.33 -25.34
N ASN A 78 3.14 -34.42 -24.87
CA ASN A 78 2.05 -35.12 -25.56
C ASN A 78 1.28 -34.26 -26.58
N GLN A 79 1.77 -33.05 -26.89
CA GLN A 79 1.26 -32.16 -27.96
C GLN A 79 -0.19 -31.65 -27.79
N ILE A 80 -0.84 -31.91 -26.65
CA ILE A 80 -2.19 -31.43 -26.30
C ILE A 80 -2.05 -30.20 -25.37
N PRO A 81 -2.79 -29.09 -25.57
CA PRO A 81 -3.70 -28.77 -26.67
C PRO A 81 -2.99 -28.14 -27.88
N CYS A 82 -1.68 -27.90 -27.80
CA CYS A 82 -0.88 -27.32 -28.87
C CYS A 82 0.54 -27.86 -28.85
N LYS A 83 1.15 -27.96 -30.04
CA LYS A 83 2.56 -28.34 -30.19
C LYS A 83 3.45 -27.22 -29.65
N PRO A 84 4.31 -27.48 -28.64
CA PRO A 84 5.26 -26.47 -28.16
C PRO A 84 6.28 -26.13 -29.25
N THR A 85 6.65 -24.85 -29.36
CA THR A 85 7.84 -24.45 -30.11
C THR A 85 9.03 -24.49 -29.17
N VAL A 86 10.08 -25.22 -29.54
CA VAL A 86 11.28 -25.36 -28.72
C VAL A 86 12.46 -24.76 -29.47
N ASN A 87 13.17 -23.83 -28.82
CA ASN A 87 14.35 -23.19 -29.35
C ASN A 87 15.49 -23.26 -28.35
N VAL A 88 16.72 -23.26 -28.84
CA VAL A 88 17.92 -23.16 -28.01
C VAL A 88 18.38 -21.71 -27.97
N ILE A 89 18.64 -21.20 -26.76
CA ILE A 89 19.10 -19.83 -26.53
C ILE A 89 20.44 -19.86 -25.81
N ASN A 90 21.43 -19.15 -26.34
CA ASN A 90 22.69 -19.00 -25.61
C ASN A 90 22.50 -18.00 -24.46
N THR A 91 22.52 -18.51 -23.24
CA THR A 91 22.33 -17.71 -22.02
C THR A 91 23.65 -17.17 -21.48
N PHE A 92 24.78 -17.77 -21.88
CA PHE A 92 26.15 -17.42 -21.47
C PHE A 92 26.39 -17.41 -19.95
N ILE A 93 25.49 -18.04 -19.18
CA ILE A 93 25.60 -18.24 -17.73
C ILE A 93 26.04 -19.68 -17.39
N SER A 94 26.03 -20.57 -18.36
CA SER A 94 26.35 -21.99 -18.25
C SER A 94 27.16 -22.42 -19.48
N ASP A 95 27.87 -23.55 -19.40
CA ASP A 95 28.46 -24.25 -20.54
C ASP A 95 27.41 -24.95 -21.41
N HIS A 96 26.17 -25.03 -20.92
CA HIS A 96 24.98 -25.37 -21.67
C HIS A 96 24.23 -24.11 -22.13
N THR A 97 23.76 -24.13 -23.36
CA THR A 97 22.69 -23.27 -23.84
C THR A 97 21.39 -23.55 -23.07
N GLY A 98 20.52 -22.55 -22.93
CA GLY A 98 19.21 -22.71 -22.31
C GLY A 98 18.14 -23.15 -23.32
N GLN A 99 17.13 -23.88 -22.85
CA GLN A 99 15.99 -24.28 -23.68
C GLN A 99 14.82 -23.30 -23.48
N LEU A 100 14.36 -22.69 -24.57
CA LEU A 100 13.18 -21.84 -24.59
C LEU A 100 12.00 -22.61 -25.18
N VAL A 101 11.08 -23.02 -24.31
CA VAL A 101 9.82 -23.66 -24.69
C VAL A 101 8.72 -22.62 -24.73
N THR A 102 8.08 -22.45 -25.89
CA THR A 102 6.96 -21.54 -26.10
C THR A 102 5.68 -22.34 -26.30
N LEU A 103 4.71 -22.15 -25.40
CA LEU A 103 3.39 -22.75 -25.50
C LEU A 103 2.41 -21.73 -26.11
N ASN A 104 1.96 -21.98 -27.34
CA ASN A 104 1.00 -21.12 -28.03
C ASN A 104 -0.41 -21.37 -27.51
N ASN A 105 -0.73 -20.80 -26.36
CA ASN A 105 -2.10 -20.79 -25.89
C ASN A 105 -2.87 -19.66 -26.61
N ASN A 106 -3.78 -20.02 -27.53
CA ASN A 106 -4.64 -19.05 -28.24
C ASN A 106 -5.53 -18.25 -27.28
N ASN A 107 -5.67 -18.70 -26.03
CA ASN A 107 -6.10 -17.83 -24.96
C ASN A 107 -4.95 -16.88 -24.61
N LYS A 108 -4.91 -15.71 -25.26
CA LYS A 108 -4.20 -14.55 -24.74
C LYS A 108 -4.72 -14.31 -23.32
N LEU A 109 -4.06 -14.89 -22.32
CA LEU A 109 -4.00 -14.32 -21.00
C LEU A 109 -3.22 -13.02 -21.19
N ASN A 110 -3.93 -11.97 -21.61
CA ASN A 110 -3.39 -10.62 -21.59
C ASN A 110 -2.74 -10.48 -20.21
N PRO A 111 -1.44 -10.18 -20.11
CA PRO A 111 -0.74 -10.12 -18.84
C PRO A 111 -1.51 -9.16 -17.96
N PHE A 112 -2.26 -9.70 -16.99
CA PHE A 112 -3.44 -9.06 -16.40
C PHE A 112 -3.28 -7.55 -16.24
N ASP A 113 -3.82 -6.78 -17.18
CA ASP A 113 -4.03 -5.35 -16.97
C ASP A 113 -4.95 -5.28 -15.76
N GLN A 114 -4.44 -4.78 -14.64
CA GLN A 114 -5.27 -4.69 -13.44
C GLN A 114 -6.43 -3.74 -13.74
N ILE A 115 -7.63 -4.28 -13.80
CA ILE A 115 -8.85 -3.51 -14.02
C ILE A 115 -9.30 -2.96 -12.67
N MET A 116 -9.54 -1.66 -12.58
CA MET A 116 -10.04 -1.00 -11.38
C MET A 116 -11.25 -0.14 -11.76
N TYR A 117 -12.26 -0.11 -10.90
CA TYR A 117 -13.37 0.82 -11.01
C TYR A 117 -13.13 1.99 -10.04
N SER A 118 -13.03 3.20 -10.58
CA SER A 118 -12.83 4.41 -9.77
C SER A 118 -13.25 5.66 -10.51
N ARG A 119 -13.58 6.73 -9.78
CA ARG A 119 -13.67 8.08 -10.35
C ARG A 119 -12.29 8.57 -10.80
N HIS A 120 -12.28 9.25 -11.94
CA HIS A 120 -11.07 9.85 -12.49
C HIS A 120 -11.01 11.35 -12.21
N PHE A 121 -10.13 11.74 -11.29
CA PHE A 121 -9.84 13.14 -10.97
C PHE A 121 -8.64 13.66 -11.78
N THR A 122 -8.71 13.50 -13.10
CA THR A 122 -7.77 14.11 -14.05
C THR A 122 -7.95 15.63 -14.03
N ASP A 123 -6.96 16.38 -14.50
CA ASP A 123 -7.05 17.84 -14.46
C ASP A 123 -8.18 18.35 -15.38
N ARG A 124 -8.41 17.69 -16.52
CA ARG A 124 -9.58 17.93 -17.39
C ARG A 124 -10.91 17.73 -16.66
N ASN A 125 -11.07 16.61 -15.93
CA ASN A 125 -12.31 16.32 -15.23
C ASN A 125 -12.54 17.26 -14.05
N LEU A 126 -11.46 17.64 -13.35
CA LEU A 126 -11.52 18.63 -12.27
C LEU A 126 -11.84 20.03 -12.79
N GLU A 127 -11.34 20.39 -13.98
CA GLU A 127 -11.70 21.64 -14.64
C GLU A 127 -13.18 21.67 -15.03
N LEU A 128 -13.70 20.56 -15.58
CA LEU A 128 -15.14 20.41 -15.85
C LEU A 128 -15.96 20.54 -14.56
N LEU A 129 -15.58 19.83 -13.49
CA LEU A 129 -16.24 19.95 -12.19
C LEU A 129 -16.23 21.39 -11.68
N ASN A 130 -15.10 22.09 -11.81
CA ASN A 130 -14.98 23.49 -11.41
C ASN A 130 -15.94 24.40 -12.20
N ARG A 131 -16.09 24.17 -13.51
CA ARG A 131 -17.04 24.91 -14.35
C ARG A 131 -18.49 24.64 -13.95
N LEU A 132 -18.84 23.39 -13.63
CA LEU A 132 -20.19 23.05 -13.16
C LEU A 132 -20.50 23.72 -11.82
N LEU A 133 -19.58 23.63 -10.85
CA LEU A 133 -19.75 24.26 -9.54
C LEU A 133 -19.77 25.79 -9.61
N LYS A 134 -19.21 26.41 -10.67
CA LYS A 134 -19.35 27.85 -10.92
C LYS A 134 -20.80 28.25 -11.23
N LEU A 135 -21.58 27.35 -11.81
CA LEU A 135 -23.00 27.58 -12.14
C LEU A 135 -23.91 27.41 -10.92
N GLU A 136 -23.41 26.78 -9.85
CA GLU A 136 -24.15 26.59 -8.60
C GLU A 136 -24.19 27.90 -7.79
N THR A 137 -25.39 28.40 -7.51
CA THR A 137 -25.59 29.61 -6.69
C THR A 137 -25.52 29.32 -5.19
N TRP A 138 -25.75 28.06 -4.79
CA TRP A 138 -25.86 27.59 -3.41
C TRP A 138 -27.01 28.22 -2.59
N ASN A 139 -27.94 28.92 -3.23
CA ASN A 139 -29.09 29.55 -2.54
C ASN A 139 -29.92 28.54 -1.75
N ASP A 140 -30.13 27.34 -2.30
CA ASP A 140 -30.85 26.23 -1.66
C ASP A 140 -30.22 25.77 -0.35
N ILE A 141 -28.96 26.13 -0.10
CA ILE A 141 -28.21 25.76 1.11
C ILE A 141 -28.21 26.89 2.12
N LEU A 142 -28.05 28.14 1.64
CA LEU A 142 -27.93 29.32 2.48
C LEU A 142 -29.21 29.58 3.30
N GLY A 143 -30.38 29.23 2.76
CA GLY A 143 -31.67 29.41 3.41
C GLY A 143 -32.10 28.29 4.37
N LEU A 144 -31.42 27.15 4.41
CA LEU A 144 -31.81 26.02 5.27
C LEU A 144 -31.55 26.31 6.74
N GLU A 145 -32.45 25.89 7.63
CA GLU A 145 -32.34 26.19 9.06
C GLU A 145 -31.25 25.34 9.74
N THR A 146 -31.27 24.02 9.54
CA THR A 146 -30.43 23.07 10.28
C THR A 146 -29.10 22.79 9.59
N VAL A 147 -28.03 22.58 10.37
CA VAL A 147 -26.71 22.23 9.82
C VAL A 147 -26.73 20.87 9.09
N GLU A 148 -27.58 19.94 9.52
CA GLU A 148 -27.72 18.63 8.89
C GLU A 148 -28.31 18.76 7.49
N ASP A 149 -29.40 19.51 7.32
CA ASP A 149 -30.02 19.73 6.01
C ASP A 149 -29.09 20.51 5.08
N THR A 150 -28.42 21.54 5.61
CA THR A 150 -27.40 22.32 4.90
C THR A 150 -26.28 21.41 4.37
N TYR A 151 -25.69 20.56 5.22
CA TYR A 151 -24.61 19.67 4.80
C TYR A 151 -25.10 18.56 3.87
N ASN A 152 -26.29 18.00 4.11
CA ASN A 152 -26.86 16.95 3.28
C ASN A 152 -27.15 17.43 1.86
N THR A 153 -27.71 18.64 1.74
CA THR A 153 -27.97 19.28 0.44
C THR A 153 -26.66 19.61 -0.26
N PHE A 154 -25.68 20.15 0.47
CA PHE A 154 -24.34 20.41 -0.07
C PHE A 154 -23.71 19.16 -0.65
N LEU A 155 -23.70 18.07 0.13
CA LEU A 155 -23.10 16.81 -0.30
C LEU A 155 -23.83 16.24 -1.52
N ARG A 156 -25.17 16.33 -1.57
CA ARG A 156 -25.97 15.88 -2.71
C ARG A 156 -25.60 16.65 -3.99
N THR A 157 -25.59 17.98 -3.92
CA THR A 157 -25.24 18.86 -5.06
C THR A 157 -23.81 18.60 -5.54
N LEU A 158 -22.85 18.48 -4.62
CA LEU A 158 -21.47 18.19 -4.98
C LEU A 158 -21.32 16.78 -5.60
N THR A 159 -22.00 15.77 -5.03
CA THR A 159 -21.96 14.39 -5.55
C THR A 159 -22.56 14.32 -6.95
N TYR A 160 -23.68 14.99 -7.20
CA TYR A 160 -24.30 15.07 -8.53
C TYR A 160 -23.32 15.65 -9.56
N ASN A 161 -22.70 16.79 -9.25
CA ASN A 161 -21.70 17.40 -10.12
C ASN A 161 -20.46 16.52 -10.31
N MET A 162 -20.06 15.77 -9.28
CA MET A 162 -19.00 14.75 -9.37
C MET A 162 -19.40 13.56 -10.26
N ASP A 163 -20.66 13.12 -10.26
CA ASP A 163 -21.15 12.06 -11.15
C ASP A 163 -21.11 12.46 -12.61
N VAL A 164 -21.43 13.72 -12.90
CA VAL A 164 -21.35 14.29 -14.25
C VAL A 164 -19.90 14.46 -14.70
N ALA A 165 -19.06 15.12 -13.90
CA ALA A 165 -17.70 15.48 -14.32
C ALA A 165 -16.66 14.38 -14.12
N CYS A 166 -16.84 13.54 -13.09
CA CYS A 166 -15.91 12.52 -12.65
C CYS A 166 -16.61 11.16 -12.47
N PRO A 167 -17.21 10.58 -13.53
CA PRO A 167 -17.97 9.34 -13.43
C PRO A 167 -17.08 8.16 -13.03
N HIS A 168 -17.70 7.15 -12.43
CA HIS A 168 -17.05 5.87 -12.18
C HIS A 168 -16.82 5.14 -13.50
N THR A 169 -15.55 4.95 -13.87
CA THR A 169 -15.19 4.25 -15.11
C THR A 169 -14.24 3.10 -14.85
N ARG A 170 -14.27 2.14 -15.77
CA ARG A 170 -13.36 1.00 -15.79
C ARG A 170 -12.01 1.46 -16.31
N THR A 171 -10.95 1.31 -15.51
CA THR A 171 -9.58 1.61 -15.96
C THR A 171 -8.62 0.47 -15.85
N ARG A 172 -7.66 0.46 -16.78
CA ARG A 172 -6.56 -0.49 -16.84
C ARG A 172 -5.32 0.17 -16.25
N LYS A 173 -4.77 -0.39 -15.17
CA LYS A 173 -3.45 0.01 -14.68
C LYS A 173 -2.40 -0.59 -15.59
N ARG A 174 -1.69 0.27 -16.32
CA ARG A 174 -0.46 -0.12 -17.00
C ARG A 174 0.60 -0.44 -15.95
N LYS A 175 1.35 -1.53 -16.16
CA LYS A 175 2.58 -1.75 -15.39
C LYS A 175 3.50 -0.55 -15.63
N PRO A 176 4.02 0.10 -14.58
CA PRO A 176 5.03 1.13 -14.78
C PRO A 176 6.19 0.49 -15.55
N GLN A 177 6.60 1.11 -16.66
CA GLN A 177 7.81 0.69 -17.36
C GLN A 177 8.95 0.71 -16.35
N GLN A 178 9.57 -0.44 -16.13
CA GLN A 178 10.77 -0.45 -15.32
C GLN A 178 11.79 0.41 -16.04
N PRO A 179 12.38 1.41 -15.36
CA PRO A 179 13.32 2.28 -16.02
C PRO A 179 14.54 1.44 -16.41
N THR A 180 14.74 1.23 -17.70
CA THR A 180 15.76 0.32 -18.26
C THR A 180 17.16 0.77 -17.84
N VAL A 181 17.90 -0.10 -17.15
CA VAL A 181 19.32 0.17 -16.79
C VAL A 181 20.24 -0.08 -17.98
N LEU A 182 19.76 -0.80 -18.99
CA LEU A 182 20.49 -1.06 -20.23
C LEU A 182 20.35 0.15 -21.16
N ASN A 183 21.30 1.08 -21.07
CA ASN A 183 21.54 2.04 -22.13
C ASN A 183 22.37 1.39 -23.27
N GLN A 184 22.57 2.12 -24.36
CA GLN A 184 23.30 1.63 -25.53
C GLN A 184 24.73 1.16 -25.18
N GLU A 185 25.46 1.92 -24.37
CA GLU A 185 26.83 1.56 -23.95
C GLU A 185 26.87 0.27 -23.11
N THR A 186 25.89 0.06 -22.23
CA THR A 186 25.75 -1.19 -21.47
C THR A 186 25.51 -2.38 -22.40
N MET A 187 24.73 -2.18 -23.47
CA MET A 187 24.48 -3.21 -24.48
C MET A 187 25.74 -3.51 -25.31
N GLU A 188 26.52 -2.50 -25.67
CA GLU A 188 27.79 -2.67 -26.40
C GLU A 188 28.79 -3.48 -25.57
N LYS A 189 28.99 -3.12 -24.29
CA LYS A 189 29.87 -3.88 -23.39
C LYS A 189 29.39 -5.31 -23.18
N ARG A 190 28.07 -5.52 -23.08
CA ARG A 190 27.47 -6.86 -23.06
C ARG A 190 27.85 -7.63 -24.32
N ASN A 191 27.65 -7.05 -25.50
CA ASN A 191 27.95 -7.72 -26.77
C ASN A 191 29.44 -8.05 -26.92
N GLN A 192 30.34 -7.17 -26.48
CA GLN A 192 31.78 -7.43 -26.46
C GLN A 192 32.15 -8.61 -25.54
N PHE A 193 31.54 -8.66 -24.35
CA PHE A 193 31.66 -9.82 -23.45
C PHE A 193 31.15 -11.10 -24.11
N LEU A 194 29.97 -11.06 -24.72
CA LEU A 194 29.36 -12.23 -25.37
C LEU A 194 30.24 -12.77 -26.51
N ALA A 195 30.76 -11.89 -27.38
CA ALA A 195 31.67 -12.28 -28.46
C ALA A 195 32.99 -12.88 -27.94
N ALA A 196 33.55 -12.33 -26.84
CA ALA A 196 34.77 -12.89 -26.24
C ALA A 196 34.50 -14.26 -25.59
N GLN A 197 33.35 -14.42 -24.92
CA GLN A 197 32.91 -15.67 -24.31
C GLN A 197 32.70 -16.77 -25.37
N GLU A 198 32.03 -16.44 -26.48
CA GLU A 198 31.81 -17.36 -27.60
C GLU A 198 33.14 -17.83 -28.21
N LYS A 199 34.08 -16.90 -28.44
CA LYS A 199 35.42 -17.24 -28.94
C LYS A 199 36.17 -18.18 -27.99
N TYR A 200 36.05 -17.99 -26.68
CA TYR A 200 36.61 -18.91 -25.69
C TYR A 200 35.99 -20.30 -25.78
N LEU A 201 34.66 -20.40 -25.85
CA LEU A 201 33.95 -21.68 -25.96
C LEU A 201 34.37 -22.48 -27.21
N LEU A 202 34.55 -21.79 -28.34
CA LEU A 202 34.98 -22.42 -29.60
C LEU A 202 36.45 -22.87 -29.59
N THR A 203 37.33 -22.14 -28.91
CA THR A 203 38.78 -22.38 -29.00
C THR A 203 39.38 -23.12 -27.82
N GLY A 204 38.74 -23.07 -26.64
CA GLY A 204 39.29 -23.60 -25.40
C GLY A 204 40.58 -22.92 -24.89
N SER A 205 41.09 -21.89 -25.59
CA SER A 205 42.39 -21.28 -25.29
C SER A 205 42.38 -20.45 -24.00
N HIS A 206 43.47 -20.57 -23.23
CA HIS A 206 43.71 -19.77 -22.03
C HIS A 206 43.70 -18.25 -22.31
N GLU A 207 44.19 -17.82 -23.48
CA GLU A 207 44.20 -16.41 -23.87
C GLU A 207 42.77 -15.88 -24.07
N ASN A 208 41.94 -16.62 -24.80
CA ASN A 208 40.54 -16.25 -25.02
C ASN A 208 39.73 -16.28 -23.71
N LYS A 209 40.07 -17.18 -22.78
CA LYS A 209 39.49 -17.22 -21.42
C LYS A 209 39.81 -15.94 -20.63
N ALA A 210 41.07 -15.49 -20.67
CA ALA A 210 41.48 -14.26 -20.01
C ALA A 210 40.74 -13.05 -20.58
N LYS A 211 40.63 -12.96 -21.92
CA LYS A 211 39.90 -11.89 -22.61
C LYS A 211 38.39 -11.87 -22.29
N ALA A 212 37.74 -13.04 -22.24
CA ALA A 212 36.34 -13.15 -21.84
C ALA A 212 36.13 -12.68 -20.40
N THR A 213 37.04 -13.06 -19.50
CA THR A 213 37.01 -12.67 -18.08
C THR A 213 37.18 -11.16 -17.91
N GLU A 214 38.10 -10.54 -18.65
CA GLU A 214 38.30 -9.10 -18.68
C GLU A 214 37.04 -8.36 -19.16
N LYS A 215 36.47 -8.78 -20.30
CA LYS A 215 35.26 -8.14 -20.84
C LYS A 215 34.04 -8.33 -19.94
N LYS A 216 33.93 -9.47 -19.25
CA LYS A 216 32.91 -9.67 -18.22
C LYS A 216 33.07 -8.67 -17.08
N ARG A 217 34.30 -8.48 -16.59
CA ARG A 217 34.60 -7.53 -15.51
C ARG A 217 34.27 -6.10 -15.92
N GLU A 218 34.63 -5.69 -17.14
CA GLU A 218 34.26 -4.37 -17.68
C GLU A 218 32.75 -4.16 -17.71
N TYR A 219 32.00 -5.15 -18.22
CA TYR A 219 30.55 -5.13 -18.27
C TYR A 219 29.93 -5.03 -16.86
N ASP A 220 30.37 -5.87 -15.91
CA ASP A 220 29.85 -5.91 -14.55
C ASP A 220 30.11 -4.59 -13.79
N ILE A 221 31.32 -4.02 -13.93
CA ILE A 221 31.67 -2.73 -13.34
C ILE A 221 30.79 -1.61 -13.93
N HIS A 222 30.63 -1.59 -15.26
CA HIS A 222 29.80 -0.59 -15.92
C HIS A 222 28.34 -0.70 -15.44
N LEU A 223 27.78 -1.91 -15.41
CA LEU A 223 26.41 -2.15 -14.94
C LEU A 223 26.21 -1.71 -13.49
N LYS A 224 27.17 -1.98 -12.61
CA LYS A 224 27.15 -1.52 -11.21
C LYS A 224 27.14 0.00 -11.11
N ASN A 225 27.99 0.68 -11.89
CA ASN A 225 28.07 2.14 -11.90
C ASN A 225 26.78 2.78 -12.45
N GLN A 226 26.21 2.24 -13.53
CA GLN A 226 24.93 2.69 -14.09
C GLN A 226 23.78 2.55 -13.08
N ARG A 227 23.71 1.43 -12.36
CA ARG A 227 22.71 1.25 -11.28
C ARG A 227 22.89 2.30 -10.18
N LYS A 228 24.14 2.56 -9.76
CA LYS A 228 24.45 3.55 -8.72
C LYS A 228 24.05 4.96 -9.13
N LEU A 229 24.46 5.40 -10.33
CA LEU A 229 24.14 6.72 -10.88
C LEU A 229 22.63 6.94 -10.94
N LYS A 230 21.91 6.01 -11.56
CA LYS A 230 20.46 6.08 -11.70
C LYS A 230 19.72 6.12 -10.36
N THR A 231 20.18 5.35 -9.39
CA THR A 231 19.63 5.35 -8.03
C THR A 231 19.88 6.71 -7.35
N SER A 232 21.09 7.26 -7.51
CA SER A 232 21.44 8.58 -6.98
C SER A 232 20.62 9.70 -7.61
N GLU A 233 20.47 9.69 -8.94
CA GLU A 233 19.63 10.65 -9.67
C GLU A 233 18.18 10.56 -9.21
N HIS A 234 17.64 9.35 -9.06
CA HIS A 234 16.28 9.15 -8.57
C HIS A 234 16.09 9.74 -7.16
N ILE A 235 17.04 9.55 -6.25
CA ILE A 235 16.99 10.12 -4.90
C ILE A 235 17.10 11.65 -4.95
N ASN A 236 18.04 12.18 -5.73
CA ASN A 236 18.30 13.61 -5.81
C ASN A 236 17.13 14.39 -6.41
N ASN A 237 16.46 13.80 -7.41
CA ASN A 237 15.31 14.40 -8.10
C ASN A 237 13.98 14.18 -7.36
N ALA A 238 13.95 13.40 -6.27
CA ALA A 238 12.73 13.16 -5.52
C ALA A 238 12.35 14.34 -4.62
N GLU A 239 11.08 14.74 -4.65
CA GLU A 239 10.50 15.74 -3.74
C GLU A 239 10.75 15.38 -2.26
N ASN A 240 10.75 14.09 -1.93
CA ASN A 240 11.09 13.58 -0.60
C ASN A 240 12.22 12.54 -0.67
N LYS A 241 13.45 13.00 -0.43
CA LYS A 241 14.68 12.19 -0.49
C LYS A 241 14.64 10.99 0.47
N SER A 242 14.21 11.20 1.72
CA SER A 242 14.13 10.12 2.72
C SER A 242 13.16 9.01 2.28
N LYS A 243 11.98 9.38 1.76
CA LYS A 243 11.01 8.42 1.24
C LYS A 243 11.56 7.67 0.02
N ALA A 244 12.27 8.35 -0.88
CA ALA A 244 12.91 7.71 -2.04
C ALA A 244 13.95 6.67 -1.61
N ILE A 245 14.82 7.02 -0.66
CA ILE A 245 15.81 6.11 -0.08
C ILE A 245 15.13 4.87 0.52
N TRP A 246 14.12 5.06 1.37
CA TRP A 246 13.41 3.94 2.00
C TRP A 246 12.68 3.06 0.99
N ASN A 247 12.15 3.63 -0.10
CA ASN A 247 11.53 2.84 -1.17
C ASN A 247 12.56 1.92 -1.86
N ILE A 248 13.78 2.43 -2.13
CA ILE A 248 14.85 1.63 -2.72
C ILE A 248 15.25 0.50 -1.76
N ILE A 249 15.53 0.84 -0.50
CA ILE A 249 15.90 -0.16 0.54
C ILE A 249 14.82 -1.24 0.65
N ASN A 250 13.55 -0.85 0.72
CA ASN A 250 12.46 -1.81 0.86
C ASN A 250 12.27 -2.67 -0.40
N LYS A 251 12.55 -2.12 -1.60
CA LYS A 251 12.50 -2.88 -2.85
C LYS A 251 13.60 -3.94 -2.93
N GLU A 252 14.80 -3.63 -2.42
CA GLU A 252 15.90 -4.60 -2.33
C GLU A 252 15.67 -5.63 -1.21
N ARG A 253 15.08 -5.21 -0.09
CA ARG A 253 14.81 -6.09 1.06
C ARG A 253 13.66 -7.07 0.82
N HIS A 254 12.66 -6.70 0.03
CA HIS A 254 11.46 -7.51 -0.16
C HIS A 254 11.35 -7.98 -1.61
N LYS A 255 11.34 -9.32 -1.81
CA LYS A 255 10.94 -9.90 -3.10
C LYS A 255 9.56 -9.34 -3.49
N SER A 256 9.42 -8.89 -4.74
CA SER A 256 8.15 -8.46 -5.32
C SER A 256 7.08 -9.50 -5.01
N LYS A 257 6.09 -9.14 -4.18
CA LYS A 257 4.96 -10.03 -3.89
C LYS A 257 4.18 -10.24 -5.21
N ASN A 258 4.11 -11.49 -5.65
CA ASN A 258 3.36 -11.87 -6.84
C ASN A 258 1.85 -11.70 -6.61
N GLY A 259 1.27 -10.69 -7.26
CA GLY A 259 0.05 -10.77 -8.07
C GLY A 259 -1.33 -11.06 -7.46
N ASN A 260 -1.45 -11.84 -6.38
CA ASN A 260 -2.73 -12.24 -5.82
C ASN A 260 -2.91 -11.64 -4.41
N ASP A 261 -3.35 -10.39 -4.38
CA ASP A 261 -3.41 -9.51 -3.20
C ASP A 261 -4.74 -9.63 -2.43
N THR A 262 -5.36 -10.81 -2.42
CA THR A 262 -6.59 -11.04 -1.64
C THR A 262 -6.21 -11.38 -0.21
N ILE A 263 -6.50 -10.46 0.71
CA ILE A 263 -6.26 -10.65 2.15
C ILE A 263 -7.13 -11.82 2.63
N LYS A 264 -6.50 -12.77 3.34
CA LYS A 264 -7.20 -13.87 4.02
C LYS A 264 -6.97 -13.73 5.52
N LEU A 265 -7.98 -14.00 6.33
CA LEU A 265 -7.90 -13.92 7.78
C LEU A 265 -8.26 -15.26 8.43
N SER A 266 -7.61 -15.59 9.55
CA SER A 266 -7.99 -16.72 10.39
C SER A 266 -9.01 -16.25 11.43
N ASN A 267 -10.16 -16.92 11.47
CA ASN A 267 -11.20 -16.72 12.47
C ASN A 267 -11.52 -18.06 13.12
N ASN A 268 -11.15 -18.23 14.40
CA ASN A 268 -11.36 -19.45 15.18
C ASN A 268 -10.91 -20.74 14.46
N GLY A 269 -9.75 -20.70 13.79
CA GLY A 269 -9.18 -21.86 13.06
C GLY A 269 -9.68 -22.02 11.62
N THR A 270 -10.68 -21.24 11.18
CA THR A 270 -11.16 -21.23 9.79
C THR A 270 -10.59 -20.05 9.02
N LEU A 271 -10.15 -20.29 7.77
CA LEU A 271 -9.61 -19.24 6.91
C LEU A 271 -10.73 -18.56 6.11
N ILE A 272 -10.96 -17.28 6.39
CA ILE A 272 -11.89 -16.43 5.65
C ILE A 272 -11.15 -15.82 4.46
N SER A 273 -11.67 -16.04 3.25
CA SER A 273 -11.15 -15.46 2.00
C SER A 273 -12.17 -14.62 1.23
N ASP A 274 -13.44 -14.66 1.61
CA ASP A 274 -14.48 -13.82 1.01
C ASP A 274 -14.24 -12.34 1.36
N PRO A 275 -14.11 -11.43 0.39
CA PRO A 275 -13.74 -10.05 0.66
C PRO A 275 -14.69 -9.31 1.60
N LEU A 276 -16.00 -9.57 1.51
CA LEU A 276 -16.98 -8.91 2.38
C LEU A 276 -16.84 -9.41 3.81
N LYS A 277 -16.76 -10.73 4.02
CA LYS A 277 -16.52 -11.33 5.34
C LYS A 277 -15.19 -10.89 5.95
N VAL A 278 -14.14 -10.75 5.15
CA VAL A 278 -12.83 -10.22 5.61
C VAL A 278 -12.97 -8.77 6.06
N ALA A 279 -13.64 -7.92 5.27
CA ALA A 279 -13.86 -6.52 5.62
C ALA A 279 -14.70 -6.39 6.90
N ASP A 280 -15.80 -7.14 7.03
CA ASP A 280 -16.64 -7.16 8.23
C ASP A 280 -15.88 -7.69 9.45
N HIS A 281 -15.05 -8.73 9.29
CA HIS A 281 -14.22 -9.25 10.39
C HIS A 281 -13.21 -8.20 10.87
N PHE A 282 -12.50 -7.52 9.95
CA PHE A 282 -11.65 -6.39 10.31
C PHE A 282 -12.44 -5.30 11.01
N ASN A 283 -13.65 -4.97 10.52
CA ASN A 283 -14.44 -3.89 11.11
C ASN A 283 -14.84 -4.21 12.54
N LYS A 284 -15.36 -5.42 12.77
CA LYS A 284 -15.69 -5.91 14.12
C LYS A 284 -14.46 -5.94 15.03
N PHE A 285 -13.32 -6.39 14.52
CA PHE A 285 -12.08 -6.40 15.28
C PHE A 285 -11.67 -4.98 15.69
N PHE A 286 -11.52 -4.05 14.74
CA PHE A 286 -11.07 -2.68 15.03
C PHE A 286 -12.07 -1.89 15.87
N ALA A 287 -13.39 -2.06 15.68
CA ALA A 287 -14.40 -1.38 16.49
C ALA A 287 -14.38 -1.83 17.96
N ASN A 288 -14.03 -3.10 18.24
CA ASN A 288 -14.01 -3.65 19.60
C ASN A 288 -12.63 -3.69 20.24
N VAL A 289 -11.59 -3.22 19.53
CA VAL A 289 -10.20 -3.29 19.99
C VAL A 289 -10.00 -2.52 21.30
N ALA A 290 -10.70 -1.41 21.51
CA ALA A 290 -10.68 -0.63 22.74
C ALA A 290 -11.29 -1.40 23.92
N ASN A 291 -12.55 -1.82 23.78
CA ASN A 291 -13.29 -2.58 24.80
C ASN A 291 -12.54 -3.83 25.24
N ASN A 292 -12.01 -4.60 24.29
CA ASN A 292 -11.23 -5.81 24.60
C ASN A 292 -9.95 -5.50 25.37
N THR A 293 -9.31 -4.35 25.09
CA THR A 293 -8.09 -3.93 25.81
C THR A 293 -8.43 -3.48 27.23
N LEU A 294 -9.54 -2.75 27.40
CA LEU A 294 -10.02 -2.30 28.70
C LEU A 294 -10.45 -3.46 29.60
N LEU A 295 -11.11 -4.49 29.05
CA LEU A 295 -11.49 -5.70 29.79
C LEU A 295 -10.29 -6.55 30.23
N GLN A 296 -9.20 -6.54 29.47
CA GLN A 296 -7.96 -7.27 29.80
C GLN A 296 -7.09 -6.54 30.82
N ALA A 297 -7.23 -5.22 30.92
CA ALA A 297 -6.61 -4.48 32.01
C ALA A 297 -7.40 -4.80 33.29
N THR A 298 -6.83 -5.62 34.18
CA THR A 298 -7.32 -5.80 35.55
C THR A 298 -7.36 -4.45 36.24
N TYR A 299 -8.52 -3.79 36.18
CA TYR A 299 -8.76 -2.51 36.81
C TYR A 299 -9.41 -2.77 38.16
N ASP A 300 -8.60 -2.81 39.21
CA ASP A 300 -9.07 -2.94 40.60
C ASP A 300 -9.69 -1.63 41.07
N GLY A 301 -10.80 -1.20 40.45
CA GLY A 301 -11.88 -0.33 40.95
C GLY A 301 -11.58 1.03 41.59
N HIS A 302 -10.36 1.34 41.99
CA HIS A 302 -9.99 2.55 42.69
C HIS A 302 -9.68 3.62 41.65
N LEU A 303 -10.75 4.21 41.11
CA LEU A 303 -10.68 5.55 40.56
C LEU A 303 -10.09 6.45 41.64
N VAL A 304 -8.79 6.74 41.55
CA VAL A 304 -8.21 7.86 42.28
C VAL A 304 -8.98 9.07 41.75
N LYS A 305 -9.97 9.52 42.53
CA LYS A 305 -10.67 10.79 42.32
C LYS A 305 -9.63 11.88 42.52
N ARG A 306 -8.77 12.10 41.52
CA ARG A 306 -8.05 13.35 41.42
C ARG A 306 -9.15 14.40 41.23
N PRO A 307 -9.26 15.40 42.12
CA PRO A 307 -10.17 16.49 41.87
C PRO A 307 -9.81 17.04 40.49
N SER A 308 -10.79 17.07 39.58
CA SER A 308 -10.69 17.97 38.43
C SER A 308 -10.51 19.33 39.07
N THR A 309 -9.29 19.86 39.11
CA THR A 309 -9.06 21.21 39.60
C THR A 309 -9.89 22.08 38.68
N ILE A 310 -11.06 22.52 39.16
CA ILE A 310 -11.88 23.49 38.46
C ILE A 310 -11.02 24.73 38.51
N HIS A 311 -10.31 24.98 37.41
CA HIS A 311 -9.70 26.28 37.23
C HIS A 311 -10.88 27.25 37.25
N ASN A 312 -10.82 28.26 38.12
CA ASN A 312 -11.81 29.33 38.15
C ASN A 312 -11.53 30.21 36.91
N ILE A 313 -11.84 29.68 35.73
CA ILE A 313 -11.52 30.32 34.46
C ILE A 313 -12.63 31.32 34.18
N GLN A 314 -12.29 32.60 34.24
CA GLN A 314 -13.22 33.67 33.86
C GLN A 314 -13.46 33.68 32.34
N ASP A 315 -12.47 33.23 31.56
CA ASP A 315 -12.56 33.13 30.10
C ASP A 315 -13.10 31.78 29.62
N THR A 316 -14.22 31.80 28.90
CA THR A 316 -14.79 30.58 28.30
C THR A 316 -14.49 30.50 26.80
N LEU A 317 -14.23 29.29 26.30
CA LEU A 317 -14.08 29.06 24.86
C LEU A 317 -15.44 29.14 24.15
N THR A 318 -15.58 30.16 23.31
CA THR A 318 -16.69 30.26 22.35
C THR A 318 -16.19 29.98 20.94
N LEU A 319 -16.82 29.03 20.24
CA LEU A 319 -16.57 28.83 18.81
C LEU A 319 -17.14 30.00 18.00
N SER A 320 -16.33 31.04 17.84
CA SER A 320 -16.69 32.20 17.04
C SER A 320 -16.89 31.82 15.56
N PRO A 321 -17.84 32.47 14.86
CA PRO A 321 -18.03 32.28 13.43
C PRO A 321 -16.73 32.40 12.63
N THR A 322 -16.60 31.60 11.58
CA THR A 322 -15.54 31.71 10.58
C THR A 322 -15.96 32.63 9.44
N ILE A 323 -14.97 33.16 8.74
CA ILE A 323 -15.16 33.91 7.48
C ILE A 323 -14.56 33.13 6.30
N GLU A 324 -14.96 33.51 5.09
CA GLU A 324 -14.49 32.87 3.86
C GLU A 324 -12.97 32.91 3.70
N GLN A 325 -12.31 33.99 4.11
CA GLN A 325 -10.86 34.12 4.04
C GLN A 325 -10.15 33.08 4.92
N GLU A 326 -10.69 32.79 6.11
CA GLU A 326 -10.18 31.77 7.01
C GLU A 326 -10.33 30.37 6.39
N VAL A 327 -11.51 30.07 5.83
CA VAL A 327 -11.78 28.80 5.14
C VAL A 327 -10.84 28.62 3.93
N ARG A 328 -10.68 29.68 3.12
CA ARG A 328 -9.76 29.73 1.97
C ARG A 328 -8.33 29.40 2.37
N LYS A 329 -7.80 30.06 3.40
CA LYS A 329 -6.45 29.83 3.94
C LYS A 329 -6.30 28.38 4.43
N ASN A 330 -7.32 27.86 5.12
CA ASN A 330 -7.34 26.48 5.59
C ASN A 330 -7.23 25.49 4.42
N ILE A 331 -8.05 25.64 3.39
CA ILE A 331 -8.02 24.79 2.18
C ILE A 331 -6.64 24.87 1.48
N GLN A 332 -6.11 26.08 1.29
CA GLN A 332 -4.83 26.28 0.59
C GLN A 332 -3.65 25.57 1.29
N THR A 333 -3.63 25.61 2.62
CA THR A 333 -2.54 25.05 3.45
C THR A 333 -2.66 23.54 3.68
N MET A 334 -3.76 22.89 3.29
CA MET A 334 -3.87 21.43 3.38
C MET A 334 -2.87 20.74 2.44
N LYS A 335 -2.35 19.57 2.81
CA LYS A 335 -1.54 18.76 1.88
C LYS A 335 -2.44 18.20 0.78
N GLN A 336 -2.05 18.38 -0.48
CA GLN A 336 -2.79 17.83 -1.62
C GLN A 336 -2.64 16.30 -1.66
N LYS A 337 -3.75 15.60 -1.44
CA LYS A 337 -3.84 14.13 -1.43
C LYS A 337 -5.04 13.65 -2.23
N ASN A 338 -4.87 12.52 -2.89
CA ASN A 338 -5.92 11.81 -3.65
C ASN A 338 -6.77 10.88 -2.77
N SER A 339 -6.32 10.56 -1.56
CA SER A 339 -7.10 9.77 -0.60
C SER A 339 -8.36 10.53 -0.18
N ALA A 340 -9.50 9.85 -0.23
CA ALA A 340 -10.81 10.39 0.18
C ALA A 340 -11.47 9.50 1.24
N GLY A 341 -12.47 10.05 1.94
CA GLY A 341 -13.30 9.32 2.89
C GLY A 341 -14.30 8.40 2.18
N PHE A 342 -15.43 8.13 2.83
CA PHE A 342 -16.54 7.39 2.22
C PHE A 342 -17.24 8.17 1.10
N ASP A 343 -17.05 9.49 1.07
CA ASP A 343 -17.70 10.46 0.18
C ASP A 343 -16.97 10.66 -1.16
N ASP A 344 -15.82 10.01 -1.37
CA ASP A 344 -14.92 10.21 -2.52
C ASP A 344 -14.40 11.67 -2.72
N ILE A 345 -14.64 12.56 -1.75
CA ILE A 345 -14.16 13.94 -1.77
C ILE A 345 -12.73 13.98 -1.22
N SER A 346 -11.78 14.22 -2.12
CA SER A 346 -10.36 14.34 -1.77
C SER A 346 -9.92 15.79 -1.57
N THR A 347 -8.83 15.99 -0.83
CA THR A 347 -8.21 17.34 -0.71
C THR A 347 -7.71 17.88 -2.05
N LYS A 348 -7.35 17.03 -3.03
CA LYS A 348 -7.03 17.46 -4.40
C LYS A 348 -8.26 18.11 -5.04
N LEU A 349 -9.42 17.46 -4.95
CA LEU A 349 -10.67 17.96 -5.51
C LEU A 349 -11.08 19.29 -4.85
N ILE A 350 -11.09 19.36 -3.52
CA ILE A 350 -11.47 20.58 -2.80
C ILE A 350 -10.57 21.75 -3.21
N LYS A 351 -9.26 21.52 -3.36
CA LYS A 351 -8.33 22.58 -3.80
C LYS A 351 -8.59 23.04 -5.23
N ALA A 352 -8.90 22.11 -6.13
CA ALA A 352 -9.18 22.42 -7.53
C ALA A 352 -10.46 23.24 -7.69
N CYS A 353 -11.47 23.00 -6.84
CA CYS A 353 -12.78 23.66 -6.90
C CYS A 353 -13.00 24.69 -5.79
N LYS A 354 -11.93 25.12 -5.09
CA LYS A 354 -12.05 25.86 -3.82
C LYS A 354 -12.91 27.12 -3.92
N ASP A 355 -12.79 27.85 -5.03
CA ASP A 355 -13.40 29.17 -5.20
C ASP A 355 -14.93 29.11 -5.17
N HIS A 356 -15.50 27.96 -5.53
CA HIS A 356 -16.94 27.72 -5.53
C HIS A 356 -17.43 26.91 -4.31
N LEU A 357 -16.51 26.39 -3.50
CA LEU A 357 -16.85 25.64 -2.28
C LEU A 357 -16.73 26.48 -1.01
N ILE A 358 -16.01 27.60 -1.04
CA ILE A 358 -15.75 28.42 0.17
C ILE A 358 -17.03 28.98 0.79
N LEU A 359 -17.94 29.55 -0.01
CA LEU A 359 -19.20 30.12 0.46
C LEU A 359 -20.07 29.08 1.19
N PRO A 360 -20.47 27.94 0.57
CA PRO A 360 -21.30 26.96 1.26
C PRO A 360 -20.60 26.33 2.47
N LEU A 361 -19.28 26.08 2.39
CA LEU A 361 -18.53 25.55 3.54
C LEU A 361 -18.50 26.52 4.72
N THR A 362 -18.35 27.82 4.46
CA THR A 362 -18.39 28.86 5.50
C THR A 362 -19.75 28.87 6.19
N ASN A 363 -20.84 28.78 5.43
CA ASN A 363 -22.20 28.71 5.97
C ASN A 363 -22.41 27.45 6.84
N ILE A 364 -21.99 26.27 6.35
CA ILE A 364 -22.06 25.00 7.09
C ILE A 364 -21.31 25.08 8.42
N ILE A 365 -20.07 25.61 8.41
CA ILE A 365 -19.25 25.73 9.62
C ILE A 365 -19.92 26.67 10.63
N ASN A 366 -20.42 27.82 10.18
CA ASN A 366 -21.06 28.78 11.05
C ASN A 366 -22.36 28.23 11.67
N LYS A 367 -23.19 27.52 10.89
CA LYS A 367 -24.37 26.82 11.41
C LYS A 367 -23.98 25.73 12.41
N SER A 368 -22.94 24.95 12.12
CA SER A 368 -22.40 23.92 13.02
C SER A 368 -22.02 24.51 14.37
N PHE A 369 -21.30 25.63 14.39
CA PHE A 369 -20.86 26.30 15.62
C PHE A 369 -22.04 26.91 16.38
N ALA A 370 -22.96 27.60 15.69
CA ALA A 370 -24.12 28.23 16.32
C ALA A 370 -25.06 27.21 16.97
N GLN A 371 -25.27 26.07 16.32
CA GLN A 371 -26.17 25.02 16.81
C GLN A 371 -25.51 24.11 17.86
N GLY A 372 -24.18 24.06 17.88
CA GLY A 372 -23.43 23.11 18.71
C GLY A 372 -23.48 21.68 18.15
N ILE A 373 -23.60 21.52 16.83
CA ILE A 373 -23.82 20.22 16.18
C ILE A 373 -22.75 19.99 15.12
N PHE A 374 -22.07 18.85 15.20
CA PHE A 374 -21.16 18.38 14.16
C PHE A 374 -21.92 17.50 13.15
N PRO A 375 -21.90 17.80 11.84
CA PRO A 375 -22.73 17.08 10.86
C PRO A 375 -22.54 15.57 10.88
N THR A 376 -23.63 14.82 10.94
CA THR A 376 -23.63 13.37 11.15
C THR A 376 -22.88 12.63 10.05
N LYS A 377 -23.07 13.03 8.79
CA LYS A 377 -22.34 12.42 7.66
C LYS A 377 -20.82 12.65 7.73
N LEU A 378 -20.33 13.66 8.45
CA LEU A 378 -18.88 13.85 8.65
C LEU A 378 -18.30 12.91 9.73
N LYS A 379 -19.14 12.22 10.50
CA LYS A 379 -18.74 11.29 11.58
C LYS A 379 -18.36 9.89 11.08
N LEU A 380 -18.63 9.57 9.81
CA LEU A 380 -18.29 8.27 9.22
C LEU A 380 -16.83 8.22 8.74
N ALA A 381 -16.04 7.34 9.35
CA ALA A 381 -14.65 7.07 8.97
C ALA A 381 -14.55 5.87 8.01
N LYS A 382 -13.76 6.02 6.94
CA LYS A 382 -13.36 4.88 6.09
C LYS A 382 -12.01 4.35 6.54
N VAL A 383 -11.93 3.10 6.99
CA VAL A 383 -10.74 2.48 7.56
C VAL A 383 -10.08 1.57 6.53
N TYR A 384 -8.76 1.71 6.37
CA TYR A 384 -7.95 0.80 5.55
C TYR A 384 -7.03 -0.04 6.44
N PRO A 385 -7.11 -1.38 6.40
CA PRO A 385 -6.24 -2.25 7.19
C PRO A 385 -4.85 -2.29 6.56
N LYS A 386 -3.85 -1.76 7.26
CA LYS A 386 -2.45 -1.81 6.83
C LYS A 386 -1.66 -2.79 7.67
N LEU A 387 -1.13 -3.85 7.05
CA LEU A 387 -0.26 -4.81 7.73
C LEU A 387 0.94 -4.08 8.36
N LYS A 388 1.13 -4.25 9.68
CA LYS A 388 2.22 -3.65 10.45
C LYS A 388 3.42 -4.60 10.53
N LYS A 389 3.20 -5.83 11.00
CA LYS A 389 4.21 -6.89 11.21
C LYS A 389 3.52 -8.23 11.45
N GLY A 390 4.23 -9.35 11.35
CA GLY A 390 3.72 -10.67 11.72
C GLY A 390 2.90 -11.36 10.63
N ASP A 391 2.16 -12.40 11.03
CA ASP A 391 1.29 -13.21 10.17
C ASP A 391 0.14 -12.37 9.56
N PRO A 392 0.04 -12.27 8.22
CA PRO A 392 -1.06 -11.59 7.52
C PRO A 392 -2.45 -12.20 7.75
N THR A 393 -2.54 -13.43 8.28
CA THR A 393 -3.85 -14.03 8.59
C THR A 393 -4.45 -13.51 9.90
N GLN A 394 -3.68 -12.80 10.72
CA GLN A 394 -4.12 -12.32 12.03
C GLN A 394 -4.51 -10.84 11.97
N ALA A 395 -5.76 -10.51 12.33
CA ALA A 395 -6.24 -9.13 12.29
C ALA A 395 -5.45 -8.17 13.22
N SER A 396 -4.94 -8.69 14.35
CA SER A 396 -4.11 -7.96 15.32
C SER A 396 -2.79 -7.43 14.75
N ASN A 397 -2.32 -8.01 13.65
CA ASN A 397 -1.12 -7.61 12.95
C ASN A 397 -1.32 -6.41 12.01
N TYR A 398 -2.56 -5.93 11.86
CA TYR A 398 -2.92 -4.80 11.02
C TYR A 398 -3.18 -3.54 11.86
N ARG A 399 -2.82 -2.39 11.30
CA ARG A 399 -3.18 -1.06 11.81
C ARG A 399 -4.41 -0.54 11.08
N PRO A 400 -5.44 -0.04 11.79
CA PRO A 400 -6.53 0.68 11.15
C PRO A 400 -6.04 2.08 10.74
N ILE A 401 -6.07 2.38 9.43
CA ILE A 401 -5.81 3.74 8.93
C ILE A 401 -7.15 4.40 8.61
N SER A 402 -7.57 5.32 9.46
CA SER A 402 -8.82 6.06 9.28
C SER A 402 -8.67 7.21 8.27
N LEU A 403 -9.49 7.16 7.22
CA LEU A 403 -9.68 8.20 6.22
C LEU A 403 -10.98 8.94 6.52
N LEU A 404 -10.87 10.03 7.28
CA LEU A 404 -11.98 10.94 7.52
C LEU A 404 -12.32 11.76 6.26
N PRO A 405 -13.60 12.16 6.09
CA PRO A 405 -14.03 13.11 5.07
C PRO A 405 -13.13 14.34 5.02
N ALA A 406 -12.79 14.79 3.81
CA ALA A 406 -11.87 15.92 3.67
C ALA A 406 -12.44 17.22 4.25
N ILE A 407 -13.76 17.39 4.20
CA ILE A 407 -14.48 18.53 4.77
C ILE A 407 -14.40 18.53 6.30
N SER A 408 -14.52 17.35 6.95
CA SER A 408 -14.34 17.20 8.41
C SER A 408 -13.06 17.88 8.88
N LYS A 409 -11.96 17.67 8.15
CA LYS A 409 -10.63 18.22 8.47
C LYS A 409 -10.56 19.73 8.37
N ILE A 410 -11.38 20.36 7.54
CA ILE A 410 -11.45 21.83 7.43
C ILE A 410 -12.08 22.39 8.70
N ILE A 411 -13.22 21.82 9.13
CA ILE A 411 -13.91 22.22 10.35
C ILE A 411 -13.04 21.98 11.58
N GLU A 412 -12.46 20.77 11.69
CA GLU A 412 -11.56 20.37 12.77
C GLU A 412 -10.38 21.33 12.91
N LYS A 413 -9.79 21.78 11.81
CA LYS A 413 -8.63 22.69 11.86
C LYS A 413 -8.99 24.07 12.39
N ILE A 414 -10.17 24.58 12.03
CA ILE A 414 -10.73 25.85 12.50
C ILE A 414 -11.03 25.77 14.02
N VAL A 415 -11.64 24.66 14.46
CA VAL A 415 -11.90 24.38 15.89
C VAL A 415 -10.59 24.22 16.67
N LEU A 416 -9.64 23.44 16.13
CA LEU A 416 -8.34 23.22 16.76
C LEU A 416 -7.58 24.53 16.96
N SER A 417 -7.62 25.43 15.98
CA SER A 417 -6.99 26.75 16.10
C SER A 417 -7.60 27.57 17.25
N ARG A 418 -8.93 27.59 17.36
CA ARG A 418 -9.64 28.29 18.44
C ARG A 418 -9.34 27.65 19.80
N LEU A 419 -9.37 26.32 19.89
CA LEU A 419 -9.08 25.57 21.11
C LEU A 419 -7.64 25.79 21.58
N LEU A 420 -6.64 25.67 20.70
CA LEU A 420 -5.25 25.87 21.07
C LEU A 420 -4.98 27.32 21.49
N ASN A 421 -5.60 28.31 20.82
CA ASN A 421 -5.50 29.70 21.23
C ASN A 421 -6.03 29.90 22.66
N HIS A 422 -7.23 29.39 22.95
CA HIS A 422 -7.83 29.43 24.28
C HIS A 422 -6.95 28.77 25.36
N LEU A 423 -6.45 27.56 25.08
CA LEU A 423 -5.61 26.83 26.02
C LEU A 423 -4.27 27.53 26.29
N ASN A 424 -3.68 28.17 25.27
CA ASN A 424 -2.42 28.90 25.41
C ASN A 424 -2.60 30.23 26.15
N THR A 425 -3.59 31.04 25.78
CA THR A 425 -3.88 32.33 26.44
C THR A 425 -4.17 32.16 27.92
N ASN A 426 -4.83 31.05 28.30
CA ASN A 426 -5.15 30.74 29.68
C ASN A 426 -4.10 29.87 30.40
N ASN A 427 -2.94 29.60 29.79
CA ASN A 427 -1.87 28.76 30.37
C ASN A 427 -2.35 27.39 30.88
N LEU A 428 -3.25 26.73 30.13
CA LEU A 428 -3.90 25.47 30.53
C LEU A 428 -3.13 24.21 30.06
N LEU A 429 -2.02 24.39 29.35
CA LEU A 429 -1.17 23.30 28.84
C LEU A 429 0.17 23.26 29.59
N PRO A 430 0.66 22.07 29.98
CA PRO A 430 1.98 21.92 30.58
C PRO A 430 3.10 22.39 29.63
N GLN A 431 4.13 23.05 30.17
CA GLN A 431 5.25 23.54 29.37
C GLN A 431 6.13 22.41 28.85
N GLU A 432 6.09 21.26 29.51
CA GLU A 432 6.82 20.04 29.17
C GLU A 432 6.11 19.24 28.07
N GLN A 433 4.91 19.65 27.62
CA GLN A 433 4.26 19.00 26.49
C GLN A 433 4.92 19.43 25.18
N HIS A 434 5.67 18.51 24.56
CA HIS A 434 6.28 18.71 23.24
C HIS A 434 5.45 18.10 22.10
N GLY A 435 4.76 17.00 22.37
CA GLY A 435 3.94 16.31 21.38
C GLY A 435 2.76 17.16 20.92
N PHE A 436 2.55 17.24 19.61
CA PHE A 436 1.43 17.95 18.97
C PHE A 436 1.34 19.46 19.23
N MET A 437 2.42 20.08 19.73
CA MET A 437 2.48 21.52 19.99
C MET A 437 3.20 22.25 18.85
N GLY A 438 2.63 23.38 18.41
CA GLY A 438 3.28 24.27 17.45
C GLY A 438 4.61 24.80 18.00
N GLY A 439 5.66 24.81 17.17
CA GLY A 439 7.00 25.27 17.58
C GLY A 439 7.80 24.27 18.44
N LYS A 440 7.25 23.09 18.76
CA LYS A 440 7.95 22.02 19.48
C LYS A 440 8.11 20.77 18.61
N SER A 441 9.09 19.94 18.94
CA SER A 441 9.45 18.73 18.20
C SER A 441 10.02 17.67 19.14
N THR A 442 10.34 16.50 18.60
CA THR A 442 11.09 15.47 19.35
C THR A 442 12.49 15.96 19.73
N SER A 443 13.09 16.84 18.93
CA SER A 443 14.40 17.42 19.25
C SER A 443 14.31 18.38 20.44
N THR A 444 13.28 19.24 20.51
CA THR A 444 13.14 20.14 21.67
C THR A 444 12.85 19.37 22.96
N GLY A 445 12.10 18.25 22.86
CA GLY A 445 11.88 17.35 23.99
C GLY A 445 13.18 16.69 24.46
N LEU A 446 14.00 16.19 23.52
CA LEU A 446 15.30 15.61 23.84
C LEU A 446 16.24 16.63 24.48
N THR A 447 16.32 17.84 23.93
CA THR A 447 17.14 18.93 24.50
C THR A 447 16.73 19.22 25.95
N SER A 448 15.43 19.30 26.23
CA SER A 448 14.93 19.57 27.59
C SER A 448 15.33 18.48 28.58
N ILE A 449 15.29 17.21 28.16
CA ILE A 449 15.73 16.08 28.98
C ILE A 449 17.25 16.13 29.21
N VAL A 450 18.03 16.40 28.18
CA VAL A 450 19.50 16.48 28.27
C VAL A 450 19.93 17.62 29.19
N GLU A 451 19.31 18.79 29.10
CA GLU A 451 19.57 19.92 30.00
C GLU A 451 19.25 19.59 31.46
N TYR A 452 18.14 18.88 31.70
CA TYR A 452 17.80 18.40 33.04
C TYR A 452 18.87 17.45 33.59
N LEU A 453 19.32 16.49 32.77
CA LEU A 453 20.35 15.52 33.16
C LEU A 453 21.68 16.19 33.48
N ILE A 454 22.13 17.15 32.66
CA ILE A 454 23.37 17.89 32.91
C ILE A 454 23.29 18.62 34.25
N LYS A 455 22.19 19.34 34.52
CA LYS A 455 22.00 20.05 35.79
C LYS A 455 21.96 19.13 37.01
N ALA A 456 21.40 17.93 36.86
CA ALA A 456 21.38 16.95 37.95
C ALA A 456 22.78 16.40 38.23
N ILE A 457 23.55 16.10 37.17
CA ILE A 457 24.95 15.67 37.28
C ILE A 457 25.80 16.74 37.96
N ASP A 458 25.67 18.01 37.57
CA ASP A 458 26.42 19.13 38.16
C ASP A 458 26.14 19.31 39.66
N LYS A 459 24.95 18.90 40.13
CA LYS A 459 24.56 18.93 41.54
C LYS A 459 24.99 17.68 42.33
N GLY A 460 25.50 16.66 41.66
CA GLY A 460 25.78 15.36 42.26
C GLY A 460 24.51 14.52 42.53
N ASP A 461 23.38 14.87 41.91
CA ASP A 461 22.12 14.15 42.08
C ASP A 461 22.15 12.83 41.28
N THR A 462 21.52 11.80 41.83
CA THR A 462 21.24 10.56 41.08
C THR A 462 19.94 10.70 40.30
N THR A 463 20.01 10.52 38.98
CA THR A 463 18.82 10.62 38.11
C THR A 463 18.32 9.25 37.67
N THR A 464 17.02 9.02 37.80
CA THR A 464 16.32 7.83 37.28
C THR A 464 15.28 8.26 36.25
N ALA A 465 15.22 7.58 35.10
CA ALA A 465 14.22 7.83 34.06
C ALA A 465 13.20 6.68 33.98
N ILE A 466 11.91 7.03 33.98
CA ILE A 466 10.80 6.09 33.79
C ILE A 466 10.13 6.40 32.45
N PHE A 467 10.21 5.45 31.52
CA PHE A 467 9.57 5.55 30.21
C PHE A 467 8.22 4.84 30.22
N LEU A 468 7.14 5.60 30.03
CA LEU A 468 5.77 5.10 30.00
C LEU A 468 5.23 5.17 28.57
N ASP A 469 4.63 4.08 28.09
CA ASP A 469 3.91 4.03 26.81
C ASP A 469 2.50 3.51 27.03
N PHE A 470 1.51 4.20 26.46
CA PHE A 470 0.10 3.86 26.62
C PHE A 470 -0.33 2.86 25.53
N THR A 471 -0.83 1.71 25.96
CA THR A 471 -1.40 0.73 25.03
C THR A 471 -2.65 1.32 24.38
N LYS A 472 -2.63 1.46 23.04
CA LYS A 472 -3.77 1.92 22.24
C LYS A 472 -4.42 3.22 22.78
N ALA A 473 -3.57 4.20 23.11
CA ALA A 473 -3.94 5.41 23.84
C ALA A 473 -5.18 6.16 23.30
N PHE A 474 -5.31 6.27 21.97
CA PHE A 474 -6.45 6.96 21.35
C PHE A 474 -7.71 6.10 21.33
N ASP A 475 -7.57 4.79 21.10
CA ASP A 475 -8.71 3.87 21.06
C ASP A 475 -9.33 3.70 22.45
N CYS A 476 -8.53 3.76 23.52
CA CYS A 476 -9.00 3.55 24.90
C CYS A 476 -9.40 4.85 25.62
N LEU A 477 -9.55 5.97 24.90
CA LEU A 477 -9.86 7.27 25.51
C LEU A 477 -11.35 7.38 25.83
N SER A 478 -11.70 7.55 27.10
CA SER A 478 -13.10 7.83 27.48
C SER A 478 -13.56 9.20 26.98
N HIS A 479 -14.52 9.20 26.06
CA HIS A 479 -15.16 10.42 25.55
C HIS A 479 -15.84 11.24 26.66
N ASP A 480 -16.53 10.59 27.59
CA ASP A 480 -17.15 11.27 28.74
C ASP A 480 -16.13 12.00 29.62
N MET A 481 -15.00 11.34 29.89
CA MET A 481 -13.92 11.95 30.67
C MET A 481 -13.28 13.11 29.91
N LEU A 482 -13.12 12.98 28.58
CA LEU A 482 -12.61 14.06 27.74
C LEU A 482 -13.53 15.28 27.78
N VAL A 483 -14.84 15.10 27.62
CA VAL A 483 -15.82 16.19 27.69
C VAL A 483 -15.83 16.84 29.08
N LYS A 484 -15.76 16.05 30.17
CA LYS A 484 -15.63 16.59 31.54
C LYS A 484 -14.36 17.44 31.71
N LYS A 485 -13.22 16.98 31.17
CA LYS A 485 -11.96 17.74 31.20
C LYS A 485 -12.06 19.03 30.39
N LEU A 486 -12.69 19.01 29.21
CA LEU A 486 -12.91 20.21 28.41
C LEU A 486 -13.78 21.23 29.16
N LYS A 487 -14.88 20.79 29.79
CA LYS A 487 -15.73 21.65 30.62
C LYS A 487 -14.97 22.30 31.78
N ALA A 488 -14.15 21.53 32.49
CA ALA A 488 -13.28 22.05 33.55
C ALA A 488 -12.19 23.03 33.05
N ARG A 489 -12.01 23.15 31.72
CA ARG A 489 -11.07 24.05 31.04
C ARG A 489 -11.76 25.21 30.32
N GLY A 490 -13.00 25.52 30.69
CA GLY A 490 -13.73 26.69 30.18
C GLY A 490 -14.49 26.42 28.87
N VAL A 491 -14.61 25.16 28.44
CA VAL A 491 -15.40 24.79 27.27
C VAL A 491 -16.85 24.56 27.68
N VAL A 492 -17.73 25.54 27.46
CA VAL A 492 -19.12 25.53 27.95
C VAL A 492 -20.13 25.86 26.84
N GLY A 493 -21.43 25.75 27.15
CA GLY A 493 -22.54 26.09 26.25
C GLY A 493 -22.48 25.34 24.91
N LYS A 494 -22.81 26.06 23.82
CA LYS A 494 -22.83 25.50 22.45
C LYS A 494 -21.50 24.93 21.99
N THR A 495 -20.38 25.45 22.49
CA THR A 495 -19.07 24.86 22.21
C THR A 495 -18.95 23.45 22.83
N ALA A 496 -19.38 23.28 24.09
CA ALA A 496 -19.35 21.98 24.74
C ALA A 496 -20.30 20.99 24.06
N ASP A 497 -21.47 21.46 23.62
CA ASP A 497 -22.42 20.68 22.82
C ASP A 497 -21.75 20.22 21.51
N TRP A 498 -21.00 21.11 20.84
CA TRP A 498 -20.28 20.78 19.62
C TRP A 498 -19.23 19.69 19.83
N PHE A 499 -18.41 19.78 20.89
CA PHE A 499 -17.44 18.73 21.20
C PHE A 499 -18.11 17.40 21.55
N THR A 500 -19.22 17.46 22.28
CA THR A 500 -20.02 16.25 22.59
C THR A 500 -20.52 15.63 21.29
N SER A 501 -21.17 16.43 20.42
CA SER A 501 -21.65 16.00 19.10
C SER A 501 -20.52 15.46 18.21
N TYR A 502 -19.33 16.05 18.23
CA TYR A 502 -18.18 15.59 17.45
C TYR A 502 -17.69 14.19 17.87
N LEU A 503 -17.77 13.88 19.16
CA LEU A 503 -17.27 12.62 19.76
C LEU A 503 -18.31 11.50 19.77
N THR A 504 -19.61 11.82 19.82
CA THR A 504 -20.69 10.81 19.85
C THR A 504 -21.11 10.34 18.47
N ASP A 505 -21.72 9.15 18.41
CA ASP A 505 -22.34 8.57 17.22
C ASP A 505 -21.38 8.44 16.02
N ARG A 506 -20.11 8.21 16.32
CA ARG A 506 -19.09 7.98 15.30
C ARG A 506 -19.21 6.56 14.77
N MET A 507 -19.16 6.46 13.45
CA MET A 507 -19.25 5.19 12.74
C MET A 507 -17.98 4.97 11.94
N GLN A 508 -17.63 3.71 11.71
CA GLN A 508 -16.56 3.36 10.78
C GLN A 508 -16.98 2.21 9.85
N THR A 509 -16.38 2.20 8.67
CA THR A 509 -16.44 1.07 7.74
C THR A 509 -15.04 0.71 7.27
N VAL A 510 -14.76 -0.56 7.01
CA VAL A 510 -13.47 -1.03 6.51
C VAL A 510 -13.55 -1.26 5.00
N GLU A 511 -12.67 -0.60 4.23
CA GLU A 511 -12.50 -0.84 2.79
C GLU A 511 -11.25 -1.71 2.56
N ILE A 512 -11.42 -2.87 1.95
CA ILE A 512 -10.33 -3.71 1.48
C ILE A 512 -10.27 -3.72 -0.05
N ARG A 513 -9.09 -4.04 -0.58
CA ARG A 513 -8.91 -4.28 -2.01
C ARG A 513 -8.62 -5.76 -2.22
N SER A 514 -9.33 -6.37 -3.15
CA SER A 514 -9.10 -7.75 -3.58
C SER A 514 -8.86 -7.75 -5.08
N THR A 515 -7.87 -8.53 -5.52
CA THR A 515 -7.59 -8.72 -6.95
C THR A 515 -7.88 -10.17 -7.31
N THR A 516 -8.92 -10.38 -8.13
CA THR A 516 -9.33 -11.70 -8.61
C THR A 516 -9.29 -11.70 -10.13
N GLN A 517 -8.55 -12.62 -10.74
CA GLN A 517 -8.41 -12.72 -12.20
C GLN A 517 -8.02 -11.39 -12.87
N GLY A 518 -7.14 -10.61 -12.21
CA GLY A 518 -6.71 -9.29 -12.70
C GLY A 518 -7.72 -8.15 -12.51
N VAL A 519 -8.90 -8.40 -11.96
CA VAL A 519 -9.85 -7.35 -11.59
C VAL A 519 -9.64 -6.99 -10.13
N THR A 520 -9.30 -5.74 -9.86
CA THR A 520 -9.20 -5.19 -8.51
C THR A 520 -10.52 -4.52 -8.13
N THR A 521 -11.20 -5.10 -7.16
CA THR A 521 -12.43 -4.56 -6.57
C THR A 521 -12.13 -3.96 -5.20
N LYS A 522 -12.93 -2.95 -4.83
CA LYS A 522 -12.98 -2.44 -3.46
C LYS A 522 -14.22 -3.03 -2.81
N THR A 523 -14.05 -3.62 -1.64
CA THR A 523 -15.15 -4.15 -0.84
C THR A 523 -15.16 -3.42 0.48
N THR A 524 -16.34 -2.92 0.85
CA THR A 524 -16.54 -2.08 2.03
C THR A 524 -17.47 -2.81 2.99
N SER A 525 -17.10 -2.88 4.26
CA SER A 525 -17.89 -3.54 5.30
C SER A 525 -19.17 -2.76 5.61
N THR A 526 -20.09 -3.41 6.32
CA THR A 526 -21.19 -2.69 6.99
C THR A 526 -20.64 -1.64 7.98
N PRO A 527 -21.22 -0.44 8.08
CA PRO A 527 -20.82 0.54 9.09
C PRO A 527 -21.07 0.02 10.52
N LEU A 528 -20.12 0.24 11.43
CA LEU A 528 -20.23 -0.10 12.84
C LEU A 528 -19.93 1.12 13.72
N PRO A 529 -20.57 1.24 14.89
CA PRO A 529 -20.23 2.28 15.85
C PRO A 529 -18.82 2.08 16.39
N VAL A 530 -18.15 3.18 16.68
CA VAL A 530 -16.84 3.20 17.35
C VAL A 530 -17.05 3.79 18.74
N SER A 531 -16.65 3.04 19.76
CA SER A 531 -16.71 3.42 21.18
C SER A 531 -15.79 4.58 21.50
#